data_AF-A0AAD4EKJ4-F1
#
_entry.id   AF-A0AAD4EKJ4-F1
#
_cell.length_a   1.000
_cell.length_b   1.000
_cell.length_c   1.000
_cell.angle_alpha   90.00
_cell.angle_beta   90.00
_cell.angle_gamma   90.00
#
_symmetry.space_group_name_H-M   'P 1'
#
loop_
_entity.id
_entity.type
_entity.pdbx_description
1 polymer ?
#
loop_
_entity_poly.entity_id
_entity_poly.type
_entity_poly.pdbx_seq_one_letter_code
_entity_poly.pdbx_strand_id
1 'polypeptide(L)'
;MSIFDVQGSEMETSPLLHETTQTKQKTPLPKLQIGILMLVQMAEPIACMSIYPYINQLIRELDITGGNDAAVGYYAGIIESLFFISESLTVLKWSRLSDRIGRKPVLMIGLFGVGLSMLCFGLSTSFWTLVVSRCICGMLNGNSGVMRSMMGELTDSTNMAQGFALIPITWCFGGFFGFLMGGTLARPQDHWPNLFAGQFWAKYPYFLPCAVAASIVSVSFMFVFLLEEATTKRKRNSNATGEQLSEEYRSNESPSENMANVPVPLRSLLIRSIIIPLANQTFLAFLDICIFALMPLFYSTPHYLGGLGFAPQTIGLWMALFGIIDGLFQALFFAKIVDRLGPKRTFYTGISCFIPIMVMFPVMSWLVFSGGADNMVSIALLFQLLLIVAWDLSLASILMFITASAPTKNVLGAINGMGQMTVSIARAVGPMFTGSIFAFSKDHNILGGHAVFVVLCIPAVGMLWLAAYLPKELQNRDEDE
;
A
#
# COMPACT_ATOMS: atom_id res chain seq x y z
N MET A 1 -70.19 -51.80 6.24
CA MET A 1 -68.85 -52.38 6.05
C MET A 1 -67.95 -51.24 5.61
N SER A 2 -66.98 -50.84 6.46
CA SER A 2 -65.95 -49.78 6.26
C SER A 2 -66.49 -48.32 6.18
N ILE A 3 -66.29 -47.41 7.15
CA ILE A 3 -65.05 -46.76 7.66
C ILE A 3 -64.38 -45.98 6.49
N PHE A 4 -64.28 -44.64 6.41
CA PHE A 4 -64.06 -43.55 7.38
C PHE A 4 -64.88 -42.27 7.08
N ASP A 5 -64.95 -41.42 8.10
CA ASP A 5 -65.71 -40.19 8.28
C ASP A 5 -64.73 -39.04 8.61
N VAL A 6 -65.21 -37.79 8.55
CA VAL A 6 -64.63 -36.55 9.12
C VAL A 6 -63.51 -35.82 8.31
N GLN A 7 -63.76 -34.65 7.67
CA GLN A 7 -63.91 -33.25 8.17
C GLN A 7 -62.57 -32.52 8.45
N GLY A 8 -62.33 -31.43 7.73
CA GLY A 8 -61.62 -30.22 8.20
C GLY A 8 -60.09 -30.25 8.35
N SER A 9 -59.39 -29.57 7.45
CA SER A 9 -58.11 -28.89 7.75
C SER A 9 -58.01 -27.70 6.78
N GLU A 10 -58.50 -26.53 7.17
CA GLU A 10 -57.70 -25.49 7.82
C GLU A 10 -56.45 -25.10 7.01
N MET A 11 -56.44 -23.82 6.66
CA MET A 11 -55.38 -23.05 6.02
C MET A 11 -53.98 -23.45 6.51
N GLU A 12 -53.18 -24.08 5.66
CA GLU A 12 -51.72 -23.92 5.73
C GLU A 12 -51.35 -22.61 5.02
N THR A 13 -51.78 -21.49 5.60
CA THR A 13 -51.00 -20.26 5.49
C THR A 13 -49.73 -20.51 6.28
N SER A 14 -48.70 -21.02 5.60
CA SER A 14 -47.34 -20.81 6.09
C SER A 14 -47.20 -19.32 6.34
N PRO A 15 -46.86 -18.86 7.56
CA PRO A 15 -46.52 -17.47 7.72
C PRO A 15 -45.31 -17.26 6.83
N LEU A 16 -45.51 -16.53 5.73
CA LEU A 16 -44.43 -15.76 5.12
C LEU A 16 -43.82 -15.02 6.29
N LEU A 17 -42.66 -15.48 6.76
CA LEU A 17 -41.77 -14.62 7.49
C LEU A 17 -41.65 -13.43 6.55
N HIS A 18 -42.32 -12.33 6.90
CA HIS A 18 -41.77 -11.05 6.60
C HIS A 18 -40.37 -11.15 7.22
N GLU A 19 -39.39 -11.54 6.40
CA GLU A 19 -38.11 -10.87 6.41
C GLU A 19 -38.45 -9.41 6.25
N THR A 20 -38.81 -8.82 7.38
CA THR A 20 -38.59 -7.43 7.64
C THR A 20 -37.10 -7.39 7.48
N THR A 21 -36.62 -7.06 6.28
CA THR A 21 -35.25 -6.67 6.05
C THR A 21 -35.11 -5.44 6.93
N GLN A 22 -34.85 -5.67 8.22
CA GLN A 22 -34.56 -4.63 9.17
C GLN A 22 -33.27 -4.07 8.61
N THR A 23 -33.40 -3.01 7.83
CA THR A 23 -32.31 -2.20 7.34
C THR A 23 -31.62 -1.74 8.60
N LYS A 24 -30.57 -2.47 9.01
CA LYS A 24 -29.84 -2.21 10.25
C LYS A 24 -29.56 -0.72 10.30
N GLN A 25 -30.09 -0.04 11.31
CA GLN A 25 -29.90 1.39 11.47
C GLN A 25 -28.40 1.68 11.43
N LYS A 26 -27.98 2.60 10.55
CA LYS A 26 -26.56 2.94 10.39
C LYS A 26 -26.02 3.44 11.72
N THR A 27 -25.11 2.68 12.33
CA THR A 27 -24.48 3.12 13.57
C THR A 27 -23.48 4.23 13.25
N PRO A 28 -23.44 5.30 14.06
CA PRO A 28 -22.50 6.38 13.84
C PRO A 28 -21.06 5.89 14.06
N LEU A 29 -20.17 6.25 13.14
CA LEU A 29 -18.75 5.94 13.26
C LEU A 29 -18.16 6.56 14.54
N PRO A 30 -17.29 5.86 15.29
CA PRO A 30 -16.55 6.43 16.41
C PRO A 30 -15.48 7.41 15.90
N LYS A 31 -15.92 8.62 15.53
CA LYS A 31 -15.12 9.64 14.82
C LYS A 31 -13.80 9.96 15.51
N LEU A 32 -13.79 9.99 16.85
CA LEU A 32 -12.59 10.27 17.64
C LEU A 32 -11.56 9.13 17.53
N GLN A 33 -11.97 7.89 17.74
CA GLN A 33 -11.07 6.73 17.68
C GLN A 33 -10.53 6.51 16.25
N ILE A 34 -11.39 6.66 15.24
CA ILE A 34 -10.97 6.58 13.83
C ILE A 34 -10.04 7.74 13.48
N GLY A 35 -10.33 8.96 13.93
CA GLY A 35 -9.46 10.12 13.69
C GLY A 35 -8.05 9.93 14.28
N ILE A 36 -7.96 9.45 15.53
CA ILE A 36 -6.67 9.12 16.16
C ILE A 36 -5.97 8.01 15.37
N LEU A 37 -6.70 6.97 14.97
CA LEU A 37 -6.16 5.85 14.21
C LEU A 37 -5.57 6.29 12.86
N MET A 38 -6.25 7.19 12.13
CA MET A 38 -5.76 7.75 10.87
C MET A 38 -4.53 8.65 11.07
N LEU A 39 -4.48 9.46 12.14
CA LEU A 39 -3.30 10.28 12.46
C LEU A 39 -2.07 9.40 12.77
N VAL A 40 -2.27 8.35 13.57
CA VAL A 40 -1.22 7.37 13.85
C VAL A 40 -0.75 6.71 12.56
N GLN A 41 -1.68 6.29 11.71
CA GLN A 41 -1.40 5.64 10.44
C GLN A 41 -0.62 6.53 9.47
N MET A 42 -0.86 7.84 9.48
CA MET A 42 -0.25 8.78 8.54
C MET A 42 1.27 8.92 8.72
N ALA A 43 1.79 8.73 9.94
CA ALA A 43 3.22 8.95 10.23
C ALA A 43 4.15 7.97 9.49
N GLU A 44 3.71 6.74 9.28
CA GLU A 44 4.49 5.70 8.60
C GLU A 44 4.75 6.01 7.12
N PRO A 45 3.73 6.27 6.27
CA PRO A 45 3.96 6.68 4.90
C PRO A 45 4.76 7.98 4.79
N ILE A 46 4.57 8.95 5.71
CA ILE A 46 5.42 10.17 5.73
C ILE A 46 6.89 9.79 5.89
N ALA A 47 7.22 8.93 6.85
CA ALA A 47 8.59 8.53 7.11
C ALA A 47 9.18 7.73 5.93
N CYS A 48 8.49 6.70 5.46
CA CYS A 48 8.98 5.83 4.39
C CYS A 48 9.10 6.55 3.04
N MET A 49 8.15 7.42 2.69
CA MET A 49 8.15 8.13 1.41
C MET A 49 9.17 9.26 1.36
N SER A 50 9.60 9.78 2.52
CA SER A 50 10.60 10.84 2.59
C SER A 50 11.97 10.48 2.01
N ILE A 51 12.28 9.19 1.82
CA ILE A 51 13.57 8.74 1.32
C ILE A 51 13.71 8.88 -0.20
N TYR A 52 12.64 8.65 -0.95
CA TYR A 52 12.68 8.56 -2.41
C TYR A 52 13.27 9.78 -3.13
N PRO A 53 12.99 11.02 -2.69
CA PRO A 53 13.52 12.20 -3.38
C PRO A 53 15.05 12.30 -3.36
N TYR A 54 15.72 11.79 -2.31
CA TYR A 54 17.15 11.96 -2.13
C TYR A 54 17.97 10.67 -2.16
N ILE A 55 17.36 9.48 -2.14
CA ILE A 55 18.10 8.20 -2.03
C ILE A 55 19.18 8.04 -3.11
N ASN A 56 18.86 8.40 -4.35
CA ASN A 56 19.80 8.29 -5.47
C ASN A 56 21.01 9.22 -5.27
N GLN A 57 20.78 10.44 -4.78
CA GLN A 57 21.87 11.35 -4.50
C GLN A 57 22.70 10.90 -3.28
N LEU A 58 22.06 10.40 -2.23
CA LEU A 58 22.73 9.85 -1.06
C LEU A 58 23.68 8.70 -1.46
N ILE A 59 23.25 7.81 -2.36
CA ILE A 59 24.08 6.72 -2.86
C ILE A 59 25.28 7.25 -3.67
N ARG A 60 25.11 8.31 -4.47
CA ARG A 60 26.23 8.97 -5.16
C ARG A 60 27.23 9.58 -4.19
N GLU A 61 26.76 10.25 -3.15
CA GLU A 61 27.60 10.93 -2.16
C GLU A 61 28.38 9.96 -1.26
N LEU A 62 27.88 8.73 -1.07
CA LEU A 62 28.60 7.68 -0.36
C LEU A 62 29.77 7.08 -1.17
N ASP A 63 29.89 7.44 -2.45
CA ASP A 63 30.95 7.02 -3.39
C ASP A 63 31.22 5.50 -3.42
N ILE A 64 30.20 4.69 -3.17
CA ILE A 64 30.30 3.23 -3.21
C ILE A 64 30.38 2.67 -4.64
N THR A 65 29.99 3.48 -5.62
CA THR A 65 30.05 3.14 -7.04
C THR A 65 31.40 3.45 -7.67
N GLY A 66 32.34 4.06 -6.92
CA GLY A 66 33.64 4.50 -7.44
C GLY A 66 33.50 5.46 -8.62
N GLY A 67 32.54 6.38 -8.55
CA GLY A 67 32.19 7.31 -9.62
C GLY A 67 31.34 6.73 -10.77
N ASN A 68 30.89 5.48 -10.73
CA ASN A 68 29.95 4.97 -11.74
C ASN A 68 28.50 5.41 -11.44
N ASP A 69 28.03 6.44 -12.13
CA ASP A 69 26.66 6.96 -12.01
C ASP A 69 25.57 6.00 -12.50
N ALA A 70 25.88 5.05 -13.40
CA ALA A 70 24.92 4.05 -13.84
C ALA A 70 24.61 3.04 -12.72
N ALA A 71 25.61 2.69 -11.90
CA ALA A 71 25.47 1.74 -10.80
C ALA A 71 24.66 2.28 -9.61
N VAL A 72 24.38 3.58 -9.55
CA VAL A 72 23.60 4.22 -8.48
C VAL A 72 22.22 3.56 -8.35
N GLY A 73 21.56 3.29 -9.48
CA GLY A 73 20.25 2.64 -9.50
C GLY A 73 20.26 1.24 -8.89
N TYR A 74 21.34 0.47 -9.07
CA TYR A 74 21.50 -0.85 -8.47
C TYR A 74 21.49 -0.79 -6.95
N TYR A 75 22.30 0.08 -6.36
CA TYR A 75 22.39 0.22 -4.90
C TYR A 75 21.15 0.87 -4.28
N ALA A 76 20.56 1.87 -4.93
CA ALA A 76 19.28 2.46 -4.49
C ALA A 76 18.17 1.40 -4.48
N GLY A 77 18.09 0.58 -5.54
CA GLY A 77 17.16 -0.54 -5.63
C GLY A 77 17.34 -1.58 -4.52
N ILE A 78 18.58 -1.89 -4.12
CA ILE A 78 18.85 -2.78 -2.98
C ILE A 78 18.27 -2.20 -1.68
N ILE A 79 18.51 -0.91 -1.39
CA ILE A 79 18.03 -0.25 -0.17
C ILE A 79 16.49 -0.26 -0.09
N GLU A 80 15.80 0.00 -1.21
CA GLU A 80 14.35 -0.05 -1.28
C GLU A 80 13.82 -1.49 -1.13
N SER A 81 14.42 -2.45 -1.82
CA SER A 81 14.05 -3.87 -1.74
C SER A 81 14.21 -4.46 -0.33
N LEU A 82 15.28 -4.10 0.40
CA LEU A 82 15.56 -4.64 1.74
C LEU A 82 14.45 -4.35 2.75
N PHE A 83 13.76 -3.22 2.62
CA PHE A 83 12.60 -2.89 3.45
C PHE A 83 11.48 -3.93 3.25
N PHE A 84 11.06 -4.15 2.00
CA PHE A 84 9.99 -5.09 1.68
C PHE A 84 10.36 -6.56 1.90
N ILE A 85 11.63 -6.94 1.67
CA ILE A 85 12.14 -8.28 2.01
C ILE A 85 11.95 -8.52 3.50
N SER A 86 12.41 -7.57 4.33
CA SER A 86 12.33 -7.68 5.78
C SER A 86 10.89 -7.70 6.29
N GLU A 87 10.02 -6.85 5.72
CA GLU A 87 8.58 -6.80 6.01
C GLU A 87 7.89 -8.12 5.66
N SER A 88 8.16 -8.69 4.48
CA SER A 88 7.53 -9.93 4.02
C SER A 88 7.78 -11.13 4.95
N LEU A 89 8.95 -11.16 5.62
CA LEU A 89 9.34 -12.21 6.55
C LEU A 89 8.69 -12.06 7.94
N THR A 90 8.31 -10.84 8.33
CA THR A 90 7.82 -10.54 9.69
C THR A 90 6.33 -10.21 9.75
N VAL A 91 5.70 -9.75 8.65
CA VAL A 91 4.32 -9.24 8.63
C VAL A 91 3.29 -10.23 9.20
N LEU A 92 3.39 -11.52 8.84
CA LEU A 92 2.47 -12.55 9.36
C LEU A 92 2.68 -12.81 10.85
N LYS A 93 3.92 -12.67 11.34
CA LYS A 93 4.24 -12.84 12.77
C LYS A 93 3.65 -11.69 13.57
N TRP A 94 3.78 -10.45 13.09
CA TRP A 94 3.19 -9.26 13.73
C TRP A 94 1.67 -9.29 13.75
N SER A 95 1.03 -9.71 12.66
CA SER A 95 -0.44 -9.86 12.61
C SER A 95 -0.92 -10.83 13.70
N ARG A 96 -0.36 -12.04 13.77
CA ARG A 96 -0.71 -13.04 14.80
C ARG A 96 -0.35 -12.59 16.22
N LEU A 97 0.78 -11.89 16.38
CA LEU A 97 1.18 -11.38 17.68
C LEU A 97 0.18 -10.34 18.18
N SER A 98 -0.27 -9.44 17.31
CA SER A 98 -1.25 -8.41 17.66
C SER A 98 -2.63 -8.96 18.04
N ASP A 99 -3.01 -10.15 17.54
CA ASP A 99 -4.21 -10.86 18.01
C ASP A 99 -4.04 -11.37 19.45
N ARG A 100 -2.81 -11.72 19.86
CA ARG A 100 -2.52 -12.35 21.17
C ARG A 100 -2.26 -11.35 22.28
N ILE A 101 -1.42 -10.35 22.02
CA ILE A 101 -0.96 -9.38 23.03
C ILE A 101 -1.78 -8.08 23.03
N GLY A 102 -2.71 -7.93 22.09
CA GLY A 102 -3.42 -6.67 21.84
C GLY A 102 -2.80 -5.91 20.67
N ARG A 103 -3.63 -5.05 20.04
CA ARG A 103 -3.24 -4.28 18.85
C ARG A 103 -2.31 -3.13 19.18
N LYS A 104 -2.56 -2.48 20.31
CA LYS A 104 -1.88 -1.26 20.76
C LYS A 104 -0.38 -1.47 21.01
N PRO A 105 0.09 -2.51 21.73
CA PRO A 105 1.51 -2.75 21.93
C PRO A 105 2.27 -3.01 20.61
N VAL A 106 1.64 -3.71 19.66
CA VAL A 106 2.28 -3.98 18.36
C VAL A 106 2.44 -2.70 17.54
N LEU A 107 1.42 -1.83 17.50
CA LEU A 107 1.55 -0.53 16.84
C LEU A 107 2.67 0.32 17.44
N MET A 108 2.80 0.33 18.78
CA MET A 108 3.85 1.06 19.47
C MET A 108 5.25 0.56 19.09
N ILE A 109 5.45 -0.76 19.05
CA ILE A 109 6.73 -1.36 18.64
C ILE A 109 7.05 -1.00 17.18
N GLY A 110 6.07 -1.04 16.30
CA GLY A 110 6.27 -0.68 14.89
C GLY A 110 6.62 0.79 14.70
N LEU A 111 5.90 1.71 15.35
CA LEU A 111 6.21 3.14 15.31
C LEU A 111 7.60 3.44 15.91
N PHE A 112 7.94 2.81 17.03
CA PHE A 112 9.29 2.93 17.60
C PHE A 112 10.36 2.46 16.62
N GLY A 113 10.13 1.32 15.95
CA GLY A 113 11.03 0.79 14.93
C GLY A 113 11.23 1.72 13.74
N VAL A 114 10.14 2.31 13.23
CA VAL A 114 10.20 3.30 12.15
C VAL A 114 11.00 4.53 12.61
N GLY A 115 10.68 5.10 13.77
CA GLY A 115 11.38 6.28 14.31
C GLY A 115 12.87 6.03 14.52
N LEU A 116 13.23 4.92 15.16
CA LEU A 116 14.62 4.51 15.36
C LEU A 116 15.34 4.30 14.03
N SER A 117 14.69 3.65 13.06
CA SER A 117 15.28 3.43 11.74
C SER A 117 15.54 4.73 10.99
N MET A 118 14.65 5.73 11.09
CA MET A 118 14.84 7.02 10.46
C MET A 118 16.03 7.76 11.07
N LEU A 119 16.15 7.77 12.39
CA LEU A 119 17.31 8.38 13.05
C LEU A 119 18.63 7.70 12.65
N CYS A 120 18.67 6.36 12.64
CA CYS A 120 19.83 5.60 12.19
C CYS A 120 20.16 5.86 10.72
N PHE A 121 19.15 5.97 9.86
CA PHE A 121 19.33 6.26 8.44
C PHE A 121 19.88 7.68 8.22
N GLY A 122 19.35 8.69 8.91
CA GLY A 122 19.82 10.07 8.80
C GLY A 122 21.25 10.29 9.33
N LEU A 123 21.69 9.47 10.28
CA LEU A 123 23.05 9.45 10.84
C LEU A 123 24.00 8.50 10.10
N SER A 124 23.57 7.91 8.99
CA SER A 124 24.40 6.96 8.25
C SER A 124 25.47 7.68 7.42
N THR A 125 26.69 7.14 7.45
CA THR A 125 27.80 7.56 6.56
C THR A 125 28.38 6.36 5.80
N SER A 126 27.72 5.21 5.86
CA SER A 126 28.16 3.97 5.22
C SER A 126 26.95 3.24 4.66
N PHE A 127 27.13 2.61 3.51
CA PHE A 127 26.10 1.79 2.89
C PHE A 127 25.57 0.68 3.81
N TRP A 128 26.44 0.06 4.62
CA TRP A 128 26.03 -0.99 5.55
C TRP A 128 25.11 -0.47 6.67
N THR A 129 25.34 0.77 7.14
CA THR A 129 24.44 1.39 8.12
C THR A 129 23.07 1.70 7.50
N LEU A 130 23.00 2.05 6.21
CA LEU A 130 21.73 2.16 5.48
C LEU A 130 21.01 0.83 5.39
N VAL A 131 21.71 -0.24 4.97
CA VAL A 131 21.18 -1.61 4.89
C VAL A 131 20.56 -2.04 6.21
N VAL A 132 21.31 -1.91 7.32
CA VAL A 132 20.81 -2.28 8.66
C VAL A 132 19.59 -1.45 9.05
N SER A 133 19.61 -0.13 8.82
CA SER A 133 18.47 0.73 9.14
C SER A 133 17.20 0.34 8.36
N ARG A 134 17.32 -0.04 7.08
CA ARG A 134 16.19 -0.51 6.27
C ARG A 134 15.63 -1.84 6.76
N CYS A 135 16.51 -2.78 7.11
CA CYS A 135 16.09 -4.06 7.67
C CYS A 135 15.37 -3.88 9.00
N ILE A 136 15.87 -3.01 9.89
CA ILE A 136 15.19 -2.68 11.16
C ILE A 136 13.81 -2.09 10.90
N CYS A 137 13.72 -1.14 9.95
CA CYS A 137 12.44 -0.54 9.56
C CYS A 137 11.45 -1.61 9.11
N GLY A 138 11.79 -2.43 8.11
CA GLY A 138 10.88 -3.45 7.59
C GLY A 138 10.56 -4.57 8.60
N MET A 139 11.55 -5.00 9.39
CA MET A 139 11.35 -6.06 10.39
C MET A 139 10.37 -5.65 11.48
N LEU A 140 10.41 -4.40 11.94
CA LEU A 140 9.54 -3.89 12.99
C LEU A 140 8.21 -3.35 12.44
N ASN A 141 8.12 -3.12 11.13
CA ASN A 141 6.94 -2.53 10.50
C ASN A 141 5.83 -3.56 10.20
N GLY A 142 5.10 -3.98 11.24
CA GLY A 142 3.88 -4.78 11.10
C GLY A 142 2.58 -3.97 11.05
N ASN A 143 2.68 -2.64 11.07
CA ASN A 143 1.58 -1.72 11.37
C ASN A 143 0.47 -1.76 10.31
N SER A 144 0.83 -1.89 9.04
CA SER A 144 -0.11 -1.96 7.92
C SER A 144 -1.17 -3.06 8.07
N GLY A 145 -0.81 -4.22 8.63
CA GLY A 145 -1.75 -5.31 8.90
C GLY A 145 -2.62 -5.05 10.13
N VAL A 146 -2.00 -4.62 11.24
CA VAL A 146 -2.69 -4.34 12.51
C VAL A 146 -3.73 -3.24 12.35
N MET A 147 -3.42 -2.24 11.55
CA MET A 147 -4.28 -1.10 11.23
C MET A 147 -5.59 -1.52 10.55
N ARG A 148 -5.51 -2.38 9.53
CA ARG A 148 -6.71 -2.92 8.85
C ARG A 148 -7.59 -3.71 9.82
N SER A 149 -6.98 -4.48 10.72
CA SER A 149 -7.71 -5.19 11.77
C SER A 149 -8.36 -4.25 12.77
N MET A 150 -7.66 -3.20 13.23
CA MET A 150 -8.23 -2.20 14.14
C MET A 150 -9.37 -1.42 13.52
N MET A 151 -9.27 -1.04 12.24
CA MET A 151 -10.37 -0.42 11.51
C MET A 151 -11.59 -1.35 11.46
N GLY A 152 -11.38 -2.64 11.20
CA GLY A 152 -12.45 -3.65 11.22
C GLY A 152 -13.07 -3.87 12.61
N GLU A 153 -12.29 -3.71 13.69
CA GLU A 153 -12.78 -3.82 15.07
C GLU A 153 -13.53 -2.56 15.55
N LEU A 154 -13.21 -1.38 15.00
CA LEU A 154 -13.87 -0.10 15.30
C LEU A 154 -15.13 0.16 14.44
N THR A 155 -15.31 -0.61 13.37
CA THR A 155 -16.43 -0.48 12.44
C THR A 155 -17.35 -1.69 12.53
N ASP A 156 -18.59 -1.53 12.08
CA ASP A 156 -19.59 -2.60 12.02
C ASP A 156 -20.05 -2.84 10.57
N SER A 157 -20.93 -3.83 10.37
CA SER A 157 -21.45 -4.14 9.03
C SER A 157 -22.14 -2.97 8.32
N THR A 158 -22.59 -1.95 9.06
CA THR A 158 -23.31 -0.80 8.49
C THR A 158 -22.39 0.35 8.07
N ASN A 159 -21.19 0.45 8.68
CA ASN A 159 -20.28 1.58 8.48
C ASN A 159 -18.85 1.19 8.07
N MET A 160 -18.53 -0.11 7.98
CA MET A 160 -17.22 -0.65 7.58
C MET A 160 -16.71 -0.08 6.25
N ALA A 161 -17.57 0.02 5.23
CA ALA A 161 -17.17 0.56 3.93
C ALA A 161 -16.62 2.00 4.03
N GLN A 162 -17.22 2.84 4.90
CA GLN A 162 -16.78 4.21 5.11
C GLN A 162 -15.43 4.26 5.85
N GLY A 163 -15.22 3.38 6.84
CA GLY A 163 -13.95 3.31 7.56
C GLY A 163 -12.79 2.86 6.68
N PHE A 164 -12.99 1.78 5.90
CA PHE A 164 -11.97 1.28 4.99
C PHE A 164 -11.65 2.27 3.84
N ALA A 165 -12.59 3.13 3.45
CA ALA A 165 -12.35 4.19 2.47
C ALA A 165 -11.36 5.28 2.96
N LEU A 166 -11.15 5.42 4.27
CA LEU A 166 -10.21 6.40 4.83
C LEU A 166 -8.74 5.93 4.76
N ILE A 167 -8.50 4.63 4.63
CA ILE A 167 -7.16 4.04 4.62
C ILE A 167 -6.33 4.54 3.41
N PRO A 168 -6.83 4.46 2.16
CA PRO A 168 -6.08 4.97 1.00
C PRO A 168 -5.83 6.49 1.07
N ILE A 169 -6.79 7.26 1.57
CA ILE A 169 -6.66 8.72 1.72
C ILE A 169 -5.45 9.06 2.59
N THR A 170 -5.31 8.36 3.71
CA THR A 170 -4.17 8.54 4.62
C THR A 170 -2.83 8.26 3.94
N TRP A 171 -2.79 7.28 3.02
CA TRP A 171 -1.60 6.96 2.25
C TRP A 171 -1.24 8.07 1.26
N CYS A 172 -2.21 8.63 0.53
CA CYS A 172 -1.99 9.74 -0.40
C CYS A 172 -1.45 10.98 0.31
N PHE A 173 -2.05 11.38 1.43
CA PHE A 173 -1.57 12.50 2.25
C PHE A 173 -0.18 12.22 2.83
N GLY A 174 0.05 11.01 3.33
CA GLY A 174 1.35 10.61 3.84
C GLY A 174 2.44 10.66 2.77
N GLY A 175 2.14 10.20 1.55
CA GLY A 175 3.02 10.31 0.39
C GLY A 175 3.32 11.76 0.03
N PHE A 176 2.29 12.61 -0.08
CA PHE A 176 2.45 14.04 -0.35
C PHE A 176 3.42 14.71 0.63
N PHE A 177 3.16 14.60 1.93
CA PHE A 177 4.02 15.21 2.96
C PHE A 177 5.39 14.55 3.03
N GLY A 178 5.47 13.22 2.85
CA GLY A 178 6.72 12.49 2.82
C GLY A 178 7.64 12.98 1.70
N PHE A 179 7.17 13.01 0.46
CA PHE A 179 7.97 13.48 -0.68
C PHE A 179 8.37 14.94 -0.56
N LEU A 180 7.43 15.80 -0.14
CA LEU A 180 7.68 17.22 0.02
C LEU A 180 8.77 17.47 1.06
N MET A 181 8.65 16.83 2.24
CA MET A 181 9.62 16.94 3.32
C MET A 181 10.97 16.35 2.95
N GLY A 182 10.97 15.17 2.31
CA GLY A 182 12.17 14.49 1.85
C GLY A 182 12.99 15.35 0.90
N GLY A 183 12.34 15.92 -0.11
CA GLY A 183 13.00 16.77 -1.09
C GLY A 183 13.48 18.10 -0.49
N THR A 184 12.59 18.83 0.19
CA THR A 184 12.87 20.21 0.64
C THR A 184 13.85 20.30 1.81
N LEU A 185 13.81 19.34 2.75
CA LEU A 185 14.68 19.35 3.92
C LEU A 185 16.03 18.69 3.69
N ALA A 186 16.22 18.00 2.57
CA ALA A 186 17.53 17.46 2.20
C ALA A 186 18.55 18.58 2.02
N ARG A 187 19.78 18.35 2.51
CA ARG A 187 20.92 19.29 2.42
C ARG A 187 20.59 20.68 2.97
N PRO A 188 20.23 20.79 4.27
CA PRO A 188 19.79 22.06 4.86
C PRO A 188 20.86 23.15 4.86
N GLN A 189 22.13 22.77 4.84
CA GLN A 189 23.25 23.72 4.76
C GLN A 189 23.28 24.48 3.43
N ASP A 190 22.82 23.89 2.33
CA ASP A 190 22.80 24.55 1.02
C ASP A 190 21.62 25.52 0.88
N HIS A 191 20.46 25.14 1.43
CA HIS A 191 19.25 25.99 1.36
C HIS A 191 19.23 27.09 2.42
N TRP A 192 19.70 26.79 3.61
CA TRP A 192 19.61 27.66 4.78
C TRP A 192 20.96 27.75 5.50
N PRO A 193 22.01 28.27 4.83
CA PRO A 193 23.37 28.30 5.37
C PRO A 193 23.47 29.08 6.69
N ASN A 194 22.64 30.11 6.87
CA ASN A 194 22.62 30.92 8.10
C ASN A 194 22.08 30.15 9.32
N LEU A 195 21.17 29.20 9.12
CA LEU A 195 20.56 28.40 10.20
C LEU A 195 21.34 27.10 10.46
N PHE A 196 21.98 26.54 9.42
CA PHE A 196 22.61 25.22 9.47
C PHE A 196 24.11 25.26 9.08
N ALA A 197 24.87 26.20 9.64
CA ALA A 197 26.30 26.36 9.37
C ALA A 197 27.22 25.32 10.04
N GLY A 198 26.70 24.50 10.95
CA GLY A 198 27.50 23.55 11.74
C GLY A 198 28.04 22.36 10.93
N GLN A 199 29.25 21.89 11.28
CA GLN A 199 29.90 20.73 10.65
C GLN A 199 29.06 19.43 10.68
N PHE A 200 28.14 19.33 11.64
CA PHE A 200 27.20 18.21 11.72
C PHE A 200 26.36 18.06 10.44
N TRP A 201 25.87 19.17 9.87
CA TRP A 201 25.03 19.15 8.68
C TRP A 201 25.81 18.84 7.40
N ALA A 202 27.09 19.21 7.36
CA ALA A 202 28.00 18.79 6.29
C ALA A 202 28.26 17.28 6.34
N LYS A 203 28.41 16.72 7.55
CA LYS A 203 28.65 15.27 7.74
C LYS A 203 27.37 14.44 7.53
N TYR A 204 26.21 14.99 7.90
CA TYR A 204 24.92 14.31 7.84
C TYR A 204 23.87 15.13 7.06
N PRO A 205 24.04 15.28 5.74
CA PRO A 205 23.20 16.15 4.90
C PRO A 205 21.72 15.75 4.86
N TYR A 206 21.41 14.48 5.17
CA TYR A 206 20.06 13.93 5.14
C TYR A 206 19.47 13.68 6.54
N PHE A 207 20.14 14.14 7.61
CA PHE A 207 19.63 13.96 8.97
C PHE A 207 18.34 14.74 9.22
N LEU A 208 18.21 15.96 8.68
CA LEU A 208 17.04 16.82 8.92
C LEU A 208 15.71 16.18 8.49
N PRO A 209 15.52 15.69 7.24
CA PRO A 209 14.27 15.04 6.85
C PRO A 209 13.97 13.82 7.70
N CYS A 210 15.00 13.04 8.07
CA CYS A 210 14.86 11.88 8.93
C CYS A 210 14.48 12.24 10.37
N ALA A 211 15.05 13.31 10.93
CA ALA A 211 14.72 13.78 12.28
C ALA A 211 13.30 14.31 12.35
N VAL A 212 12.84 15.05 11.33
CA VAL A 212 11.44 15.50 11.25
C VAL A 212 10.50 14.31 11.10
N ALA A 213 10.80 13.35 10.22
CA ALA A 213 10.04 12.10 10.12
C ALA A 213 9.96 11.35 11.47
N ALA A 214 11.08 11.19 12.16
CA ALA A 214 11.13 10.53 13.47
C ALA A 214 10.34 11.31 14.54
N SER A 215 10.32 12.64 14.48
CA SER A 215 9.52 13.46 15.40
C SER A 215 8.01 13.28 15.16
N ILE A 216 7.56 13.22 13.90
CA ILE A 216 6.17 12.96 13.53
C ILE A 216 5.76 11.56 14.03
N VAL A 217 6.61 10.56 13.81
CA VAL A 217 6.39 9.19 14.29
C VAL A 217 6.35 9.13 15.81
N SER A 218 7.19 9.90 16.51
CA SER A 218 7.19 9.99 17.98
C SER A 218 5.90 10.63 18.51
N VAL A 219 5.40 11.67 17.85
CA VAL A 219 4.10 12.27 18.15
C VAL A 219 2.98 11.26 17.93
N SER A 220 2.99 10.52 16.81
CA SER A 220 2.03 9.45 16.56
C SER A 220 2.12 8.31 17.58
N PHE A 221 3.31 7.95 18.04
CA PHE A 221 3.49 7.00 19.14
C PHE A 221 2.77 7.47 20.42
N MET A 222 2.80 8.77 20.73
CA MET A 222 2.06 9.33 21.86
C MET A 222 0.54 9.25 21.65
N PHE A 223 0.06 9.49 20.42
CA PHE A 223 -1.37 9.38 20.09
C PHE A 223 -1.90 7.95 20.22
N VAL A 224 -1.06 6.92 20.08
CA VAL A 224 -1.47 5.52 20.32
C VAL A 224 -1.99 5.32 21.74
N PHE A 225 -1.49 6.05 22.74
CA PHE A 225 -2.01 5.95 24.11
C PHE A 225 -3.47 6.37 24.25
N LEU A 226 -3.99 7.21 23.35
CA LEU A 226 -5.38 7.65 23.33
C LEU A 226 -6.32 6.64 22.63
N LEU A 227 -5.76 5.64 21.92
CA LEU A 227 -6.56 4.58 21.34
C LEU A 227 -7.12 3.66 22.42
N GLU A 228 -8.43 3.42 22.35
CA GLU A 228 -9.12 2.43 23.16
C GLU A 228 -8.92 1.03 22.58
N GLU A 229 -8.66 0.05 23.45
CA GLU A 229 -8.42 -1.33 23.04
C GLU A 229 -9.76 -2.10 22.94
N ALA A 230 -10.21 -2.37 21.71
CA ALA A 230 -11.46 -3.09 21.46
C ALA A 230 -11.38 -4.59 21.84
N THR A 231 -10.20 -5.19 21.66
CA THR A 231 -9.94 -6.63 21.92
C THR A 231 -10.13 -7.01 23.39
N THR A 232 -9.79 -6.13 24.33
CA THR A 232 -9.97 -6.36 25.77
C THR A 232 -11.46 -6.35 26.17
N LYS A 233 -12.30 -5.53 25.52
CA LYS A 233 -13.76 -5.53 25.74
C LYS A 233 -14.42 -6.80 25.21
N ARG A 234 -14.03 -7.32 24.03
CA ARG A 234 -14.60 -8.56 23.46
C ARG A 234 -14.25 -9.81 24.28
N LYS A 235 -13.02 -9.92 24.79
CA LYS A 235 -12.60 -11.04 25.65
C LYS A 235 -13.25 -10.98 27.04
N ARG A 236 -13.41 -9.77 27.60
CA ARG A 236 -14.13 -9.53 28.86
C ARG A 236 -15.63 -9.82 28.74
N ASN A 237 -16.27 -9.40 27.66
CA ASN A 237 -17.68 -9.72 27.41
C ASN A 237 -17.85 -11.22 27.10
N SER A 238 -17.00 -11.85 26.30
CA SER A 238 -17.08 -13.30 26.06
C SER A 238 -16.94 -14.13 27.34
N ASN A 239 -16.11 -13.69 28.29
CA ASN A 239 -15.99 -14.37 29.59
C ASN A 239 -17.19 -14.07 30.51
N ALA A 240 -17.71 -12.84 30.52
CA ALA A 240 -18.89 -12.48 31.33
C ALA A 240 -20.19 -13.10 30.80
N THR A 241 -20.37 -13.16 29.47
CA THR A 241 -21.50 -13.81 28.82
C THR A 241 -21.33 -15.33 28.81
N GLY A 242 -20.10 -15.85 28.76
CA GLY A 242 -19.80 -17.28 28.93
C GLY A 242 -20.11 -17.80 30.33
N GLU A 243 -19.82 -17.03 31.39
CA GLU A 243 -20.21 -17.38 32.76
C GLU A 243 -21.74 -17.31 32.94
N GLN A 244 -22.41 -16.29 32.37
CA GLN A 244 -23.87 -16.15 32.48
C GLN A 244 -24.67 -17.16 31.62
N LEU A 245 -24.17 -17.54 30.45
CA LEU A 245 -24.81 -18.56 29.60
C LEU A 245 -24.53 -19.98 30.09
N SER A 246 -23.45 -20.20 30.84
CA SER A 246 -23.08 -21.54 31.33
C SER A 246 -23.98 -22.07 32.46
N GLU A 247 -24.73 -21.21 33.15
CA GLU A 247 -25.72 -21.63 34.16
C GLU A 247 -27.12 -21.91 33.57
N GLU A 248 -27.47 -21.32 32.43
CA GLU A 248 -28.84 -21.40 31.87
C GLU A 248 -28.97 -22.35 30.65
N TYR A 249 -27.89 -22.68 29.95
CA TYR A 249 -27.92 -23.45 28.69
C TYR A 249 -27.35 -24.88 28.75
N ARG A 250 -27.67 -25.65 29.80
CA ARG A 250 -27.17 -27.04 29.92
C ARG A 250 -28.09 -28.13 29.33
N SER A 251 -29.04 -27.80 28.44
CA SER A 251 -30.00 -28.81 27.98
C SER A 251 -30.46 -28.81 26.53
N ASN A 252 -29.88 -28.05 25.58
CA ASN A 252 -30.19 -28.25 24.15
C ASN A 252 -29.08 -27.68 23.24
N GLU A 253 -28.10 -28.50 22.85
CA GLU A 253 -27.14 -28.13 21.80
C GLU A 253 -27.66 -28.57 20.42
N SER A 254 -27.85 -27.59 19.53
CA SER A 254 -27.73 -27.79 18.08
C SER A 254 -26.35 -27.29 17.63
N PRO A 255 -25.65 -27.97 16.70
CA PRO A 255 -24.22 -27.77 16.44
C PRO A 255 -23.88 -26.57 15.52
N SER A 256 -24.60 -25.44 15.62
CA SER A 256 -24.57 -24.39 14.60
C SER A 256 -23.58 -23.24 14.86
N GLU A 257 -23.18 -22.96 16.10
CA GLU A 257 -22.42 -21.73 16.42
C GLU A 257 -20.88 -21.88 16.40
N ASN A 258 -20.36 -23.11 16.32
CA ASN A 258 -18.90 -23.37 16.32
C ASN A 258 -18.21 -23.18 14.96
N MET A 259 -18.94 -22.83 13.89
CA MET A 259 -18.38 -22.69 12.54
C MET A 259 -17.66 -21.35 12.27
N ALA A 260 -17.80 -20.34 13.14
CA ALA A 260 -17.26 -19.00 12.90
C ALA A 260 -15.74 -18.87 13.16
N ASN A 261 -15.10 -19.83 13.85
CA ASN A 261 -13.71 -19.71 14.33
C ASN A 261 -12.75 -20.79 13.80
N VAL A 262 -13.16 -21.64 12.85
CA VAL A 262 -12.25 -22.63 12.27
C VAL A 262 -11.26 -21.92 11.34
N PRO A 263 -9.93 -22.00 11.57
CA PRO A 263 -8.95 -21.43 10.65
C PRO A 263 -9.10 -22.11 9.29
N VAL A 264 -9.50 -21.33 8.28
CA VAL A 264 -9.66 -21.87 6.92
C VAL A 264 -8.27 -22.26 6.40
N PRO A 265 -8.05 -23.53 6.02
CA PRO A 265 -6.75 -23.97 5.55
C PRO A 265 -6.39 -23.21 4.26
N LEU A 266 -5.20 -22.59 4.19
CA LEU A 266 -4.77 -21.79 3.04
C LEU A 266 -4.87 -22.53 1.70
N ARG A 267 -4.81 -23.87 1.71
CA ARG A 267 -4.94 -24.71 0.52
C ARG A 267 -6.36 -24.69 -0.07
N SER A 268 -7.40 -24.52 0.74
CA SER A 268 -8.78 -24.44 0.23
C SER A 268 -9.09 -23.10 -0.43
N LEU A 269 -8.18 -22.11 -0.32
CA LEU A 269 -8.28 -20.79 -0.94
C LEU A 269 -7.63 -20.75 -2.34
N LEU A 270 -6.98 -21.83 -2.76
CA LEU A 270 -6.35 -21.96 -4.08
C LEU A 270 -7.37 -22.29 -5.18
N ILE A 271 -8.45 -21.53 -5.24
CA ILE A 271 -9.50 -21.67 -6.26
C ILE A 271 -9.23 -20.64 -7.36
N ARG A 272 -9.54 -20.99 -8.62
CA ARG A 272 -9.33 -20.14 -9.79
C ARG A 272 -9.91 -18.73 -9.64
N SER A 273 -11.08 -18.60 -9.03
CA SER A 273 -11.75 -17.31 -8.78
C SER A 273 -10.94 -16.38 -7.86
N ILE A 274 -10.11 -16.94 -6.97
CA ILE A 274 -9.26 -16.19 -6.04
C ILE A 274 -7.85 -16.00 -6.63
N ILE A 275 -7.27 -17.04 -7.24
CA ILE A 275 -5.91 -17.02 -7.79
C ILE A 275 -5.76 -15.97 -8.90
N ILE A 276 -6.73 -15.83 -9.81
CA ILE A 276 -6.61 -14.90 -10.94
C ILE A 276 -6.54 -13.44 -10.48
N PRO A 277 -7.45 -12.94 -9.62
CA PRO A 277 -7.32 -11.60 -9.05
C PRO A 277 -6.04 -11.38 -8.25
N LEU A 278 -5.62 -12.36 -7.42
CA LEU A 278 -4.37 -12.24 -6.66
C LEU A 278 -3.13 -12.19 -7.55
N ALA A 279 -3.11 -12.99 -8.62
CA ALA A 279 -2.02 -12.97 -9.59
C ALA A 279 -1.97 -11.60 -10.30
N ASN A 280 -3.10 -11.08 -10.76
CA ASN A 280 -3.20 -9.73 -11.34
C ASN A 280 -2.71 -8.65 -10.36
N GLN A 281 -3.11 -8.71 -9.08
CA GLN A 281 -2.64 -7.77 -8.06
C GLN A 281 -1.14 -7.85 -7.83
N THR A 282 -0.57 -9.05 -7.88
CA THR A 282 0.87 -9.27 -7.68
C THR A 282 1.68 -8.70 -8.84
N PHE A 283 1.25 -8.94 -10.08
CA PHE A 283 1.86 -8.32 -11.27
C PHE A 283 1.71 -6.80 -11.26
N LEU A 284 0.54 -6.30 -10.88
CA LEU A 284 0.32 -4.86 -10.75
C LEU A 284 1.28 -4.25 -9.73
N ALA A 285 1.38 -4.83 -8.54
CA ALA A 285 2.25 -4.34 -7.47
C ALA A 285 3.74 -4.40 -7.86
N PHE A 286 4.15 -5.40 -8.64
CA PHE A 286 5.50 -5.48 -9.21
C PHE A 286 5.78 -4.34 -10.18
N LEU A 287 4.86 -4.07 -11.11
CA LEU A 287 5.02 -3.00 -12.09
C LEU A 287 4.94 -1.61 -11.47
N ASP A 288 4.03 -1.44 -10.51
CA ASP A 288 3.82 -0.23 -9.72
C ASP A 288 5.10 0.20 -8.99
N ILE A 289 5.69 -0.71 -8.20
CA ILE A 289 6.92 -0.41 -7.48
C ILE A 289 8.11 -0.16 -8.43
N CYS A 290 8.11 -0.78 -9.62
CA CYS A 290 9.14 -0.54 -10.62
C CYS A 290 9.05 0.90 -11.16
N ILE A 291 7.84 1.39 -11.50
CA ILE A 291 7.64 2.81 -11.88
C ILE A 291 8.10 3.73 -10.74
N PHE A 292 7.70 3.39 -9.51
CA PHE A 292 7.94 4.21 -8.34
C PHE A 292 9.43 4.35 -8.00
N ALA A 293 10.22 3.29 -8.16
CA ALA A 293 11.68 3.32 -8.02
C ALA A 293 12.36 4.02 -9.22
N LEU A 294 11.82 3.82 -10.42
CA LEU A 294 12.39 4.33 -11.67
C LEU A 294 12.26 5.84 -11.82
N MET A 295 11.16 6.44 -11.35
CA MET A 295 10.93 7.88 -11.42
C MET A 295 12.05 8.72 -10.78
N PRO A 296 12.32 8.62 -9.47
CA PRO A 296 13.37 9.42 -8.84
C PRO A 296 14.77 9.05 -9.35
N LEU A 297 14.98 7.79 -9.74
CA LEU A 297 16.23 7.37 -10.37
C LEU A 297 16.46 8.09 -11.70
N PHE A 298 15.47 8.08 -12.60
CA PHE A 298 15.56 8.78 -13.88
C PHE A 298 15.65 10.30 -13.72
N TYR A 299 14.84 10.88 -12.83
CA TYR A 299 14.86 12.32 -12.57
C TYR A 299 16.20 12.79 -12.03
N SER A 300 16.82 12.02 -11.14
CA SER A 300 18.15 12.36 -10.60
C SER A 300 19.30 12.05 -11.54
N THR A 301 19.13 11.16 -12.53
CA THR A 301 20.21 10.73 -13.43
C THR A 301 20.77 11.91 -14.22
N PRO A 302 22.11 12.08 -14.32
CA PRO A 302 22.70 13.20 -15.05
C PRO A 302 22.32 13.25 -16.54
N HIS A 303 22.37 14.46 -17.12
CA HIS A 303 22.00 14.67 -18.51
C HIS A 303 22.83 13.86 -19.51
N TYR A 304 24.13 13.65 -19.27
CA TYR A 304 24.98 12.87 -20.19
C TYR A 304 24.62 11.38 -20.23
N LEU A 305 23.94 10.86 -19.20
CA LEU A 305 23.36 9.52 -19.20
C LEU A 305 21.91 9.52 -19.70
N GLY A 306 21.36 10.65 -20.14
CA GLY A 306 19.98 10.78 -20.61
C GLY A 306 18.93 10.78 -19.50
N GLY A 307 19.26 11.31 -18.33
CA GLY A 307 18.30 11.67 -17.29
C GLY A 307 18.04 13.17 -17.21
N LEU A 308 17.27 13.60 -16.19
CA LEU A 308 16.87 14.99 -16.01
C LEU A 308 17.79 15.82 -15.10
N GLY A 309 18.75 15.20 -14.40
CA GLY A 309 19.69 15.89 -13.52
C GLY A 309 19.04 16.68 -12.39
N PHE A 310 17.80 16.36 -12.01
CA PHE A 310 17.07 17.10 -10.99
C PHE A 310 17.66 16.89 -9.61
N ALA A 311 17.67 17.98 -8.83
CA ALA A 311 18.00 17.96 -7.43
C ALA A 311 16.84 17.34 -6.59
N PRO A 312 17.10 16.81 -5.39
CA PRO A 312 16.10 16.14 -4.55
C PRO A 312 14.87 16.97 -4.25
N GLN A 313 15.04 18.29 -4.16
CA GLN A 313 13.97 19.26 -3.92
C GLN A 313 12.96 19.21 -5.06
N THR A 314 13.45 19.30 -6.31
CA THR A 314 12.63 19.24 -7.52
C THR A 314 11.96 17.88 -7.67
N ILE A 315 12.68 16.79 -7.39
CA ILE A 315 12.12 15.43 -7.39
C ILE A 315 10.98 15.32 -6.36
N GLY A 316 11.23 15.77 -5.12
CA GLY A 316 10.25 15.74 -4.04
C GLY A 316 9.01 16.57 -4.34
N LEU A 317 9.16 17.72 -5.00
CA LEU A 317 8.03 18.54 -5.46
C LEU A 317 7.18 17.81 -6.51
N TRP A 318 7.80 17.22 -7.53
CA TRP A 318 7.07 16.46 -8.55
C TRP A 318 6.36 15.23 -7.98
N MET A 319 7.01 14.50 -7.08
CA MET A 319 6.41 13.34 -6.42
C MET A 319 5.31 13.75 -5.43
N ALA A 320 5.44 14.90 -4.75
CA ALA A 320 4.38 15.46 -3.93
C ALA A 320 3.17 15.87 -4.79
N LEU A 321 3.40 16.58 -5.90
CA LEU A 321 2.35 16.93 -6.86
C LEU A 321 1.59 15.70 -7.36
N PHE A 322 2.31 14.62 -7.66
CA PHE A 322 1.71 13.33 -7.98
C PHE A 322 0.78 12.83 -6.87
N GLY A 323 1.27 12.73 -5.62
CA GLY A 323 0.49 12.18 -4.51
C GLY A 323 -0.81 12.94 -4.21
N ILE A 324 -0.81 14.27 -4.33
CA ILE A 324 -2.02 15.08 -4.11
C ILE A 324 -2.99 15.01 -5.30
N ILE A 325 -2.48 15.04 -6.55
CA ILE A 325 -3.32 14.96 -7.74
C ILE A 325 -3.97 13.58 -7.84
N ASP A 326 -3.20 12.51 -7.64
CA ASP A 326 -3.73 11.15 -7.64
C ASP A 326 -4.79 10.98 -6.55
N GLY A 327 -4.48 11.31 -5.29
CA GLY A 327 -5.42 11.17 -4.18
C GLY A 327 -6.74 11.93 -4.40
N LEU A 328 -6.68 13.17 -4.89
CA LEU A 328 -7.89 13.94 -5.22
C LEU A 328 -8.65 13.36 -6.41
N PHE A 329 -7.94 12.89 -7.44
CA PHE A 329 -8.56 12.29 -8.61
C PHE A 329 -9.28 10.99 -8.26
N GLN A 330 -8.63 10.09 -7.52
CA GLN A 330 -9.22 8.85 -7.03
C GLN A 330 -10.45 9.13 -6.17
N ALA A 331 -10.37 10.09 -5.24
CA ALA A 331 -11.49 10.43 -4.37
C ALA A 331 -12.72 10.99 -5.12
N LEU A 332 -12.51 11.78 -6.19
CA LEU A 332 -13.60 12.49 -6.88
C LEU A 332 -14.17 11.72 -8.09
N PHE A 333 -13.34 10.93 -8.77
CA PHE A 333 -13.67 10.37 -10.08
C PHE A 333 -13.70 8.84 -10.12
N PHE A 334 -13.05 8.12 -9.21
CA PHE A 334 -12.95 6.65 -9.27
C PHE A 334 -14.33 5.98 -9.37
N ALA A 335 -15.23 6.24 -8.42
CA ALA A 335 -16.56 5.65 -8.40
C ALA A 335 -17.35 5.94 -9.69
N LYS A 336 -17.33 7.20 -10.16
CA LYS A 336 -18.01 7.61 -11.40
C LYS A 336 -17.46 6.90 -12.64
N ILE A 337 -16.15 6.64 -12.68
CA ILE A 337 -15.50 5.93 -13.79
C ILE A 337 -15.90 4.45 -13.75
N VAL A 338 -15.85 3.82 -12.59
CA VAL A 338 -16.24 2.41 -12.42
C VAL A 338 -17.72 2.20 -12.73
N ASP A 339 -18.61 3.10 -12.30
CA ASP A 339 -20.04 3.02 -12.60
C ASP A 339 -20.33 3.13 -14.10
N ARG A 340 -19.53 3.92 -14.84
CA ARG A 340 -19.71 4.12 -16.29
C ARG A 340 -19.06 3.06 -17.15
N LEU A 341 -17.83 2.67 -16.83
CA LEU A 341 -17.03 1.74 -17.66
C LEU A 341 -17.18 0.29 -17.18
N GLY A 342 -17.56 0.08 -15.93
CA GLY A 342 -17.46 -1.20 -15.24
C GLY A 342 -16.04 -1.45 -14.69
N PRO A 343 -15.91 -2.32 -13.67
CA PRO A 343 -14.63 -2.57 -12.99
C PRO A 343 -13.60 -3.24 -13.91
N LYS A 344 -14.02 -4.17 -14.78
CA LYS A 344 -13.10 -4.85 -15.72
C LYS A 344 -12.50 -3.86 -16.73
N ARG A 345 -13.32 -3.00 -17.34
CA ARG A 345 -12.82 -2.02 -18.32
C ARG A 345 -11.93 -0.97 -17.66
N THR A 346 -12.29 -0.50 -16.45
CA THR A 346 -11.47 0.44 -15.68
C THR A 346 -10.08 -0.14 -15.38
N PHE A 347 -10.02 -1.43 -15.01
CA PHE A 347 -8.76 -2.15 -14.83
C PHE A 347 -7.94 -2.21 -16.13
N TYR A 348 -8.57 -2.55 -17.25
CA TYR A 348 -7.93 -2.60 -18.57
C TYR A 348 -7.39 -1.25 -19.04
N THR A 349 -8.16 -0.18 -18.85
CA THR A 349 -7.74 1.17 -19.24
C THR A 349 -6.53 1.60 -18.42
N GLY A 350 -6.50 1.29 -17.12
CA GLY A 350 -5.36 1.60 -16.26
C GLY A 350 -4.08 0.87 -16.69
N ILE A 351 -4.14 -0.45 -16.91
CA ILE A 351 -2.96 -1.23 -17.33
C ILE A 351 -2.44 -0.77 -18.70
N SER A 352 -3.36 -0.43 -19.62
CA SER A 352 -2.98 0.04 -20.96
C SER A 352 -2.15 1.33 -20.92
N CYS A 353 -2.23 2.12 -19.84
CA CYS A 353 -1.40 3.32 -19.65
C CYS A 353 0.08 3.00 -19.34
N PHE A 354 0.42 1.78 -18.93
CA PHE A 354 1.80 1.42 -18.57
C PHE A 354 2.81 1.62 -19.70
N ILE A 355 2.48 1.16 -20.91
CA ILE A 355 3.36 1.29 -22.08
C ILE A 355 3.59 2.78 -22.42
N PRO A 356 2.56 3.62 -22.53
CA PRO A 356 2.73 5.07 -22.63
C PRO A 356 3.62 5.69 -21.54
N ILE A 357 3.47 5.28 -20.27
CA ILE A 357 4.34 5.78 -19.17
C ILE A 357 5.81 5.43 -19.44
N MET A 358 6.09 4.20 -19.87
CA MET A 358 7.45 3.76 -20.21
C MET A 358 8.05 4.54 -21.38
N VAL A 359 7.23 4.88 -22.39
CA VAL A 359 7.66 5.67 -23.56
C VAL A 359 7.94 7.13 -23.20
N MET A 360 7.29 7.69 -22.18
CA MET A 360 7.55 9.08 -21.77
C MET A 360 8.99 9.29 -21.27
N PHE A 361 9.63 8.29 -20.67
CA PHE A 361 11.02 8.42 -20.22
C PHE A 361 12.03 8.71 -21.34
N PRO A 362 12.13 7.90 -22.42
CA PRO A 362 13.01 8.22 -23.55
C PRO A 362 12.56 9.48 -24.30
N VAL A 363 11.27 9.80 -24.35
CA VAL A 363 10.79 11.08 -24.93
C VAL A 363 11.36 12.27 -24.16
N MET A 364 11.32 12.24 -22.83
CA MET A 364 11.92 13.29 -21.99
C MET A 364 13.44 13.38 -22.18
N SER A 365 14.13 12.24 -22.25
CA SER A 365 15.57 12.19 -22.55
C SER A 365 15.87 12.88 -23.90
N TRP A 366 15.09 12.55 -24.93
CA TRP A 366 15.22 13.16 -26.26
C TRP A 366 14.92 14.67 -26.26
N LEU A 367 13.91 15.13 -25.51
CA LEU A 367 13.60 16.56 -25.37
C LEU A 367 14.77 17.33 -24.76
N VAL A 368 15.43 16.78 -23.74
CA VAL A 368 16.61 17.39 -23.13
C VAL A 368 17.78 17.44 -24.12
N PHE A 369 18.07 16.34 -24.82
CA PHE A 369 19.19 16.29 -25.78
C PHE A 369 18.98 17.14 -27.04
N SER A 370 17.73 17.33 -27.47
CA SER A 370 17.39 18.18 -28.61
C SER A 370 17.45 19.68 -28.29
N GLY A 371 17.79 20.06 -27.04
CA GLY A 371 17.77 21.44 -26.59
C GLY A 371 16.33 21.98 -26.45
N GLY A 372 15.36 21.09 -26.20
CA GLY A 372 13.98 21.47 -25.94
C GLY A 372 13.88 22.41 -24.75
N ALA A 373 12.95 23.38 -24.82
CA ALA A 373 12.73 24.32 -23.73
C ALA A 373 12.31 23.57 -22.44
N ASP A 374 12.73 24.07 -21.28
CA ASP A 374 12.37 23.50 -19.95
C ASP A 374 10.85 23.32 -19.78
N ASN A 375 10.07 24.19 -20.42
CA ASN A 375 8.61 24.11 -20.45
C ASN A 375 8.10 22.82 -21.15
N MET A 376 8.77 22.35 -22.20
CA MET A 376 8.40 21.13 -22.92
C MET A 376 8.64 19.89 -22.06
N VAL A 377 9.77 19.85 -21.33
CA VAL A 377 10.06 18.77 -20.38
C VAL A 377 9.03 18.77 -19.25
N SER A 378 8.66 19.95 -18.74
CA SER A 378 7.62 20.09 -17.71
C SER A 378 6.24 19.62 -18.19
N ILE A 379 5.87 19.89 -19.45
CA ILE A 379 4.63 19.38 -20.06
C ILE A 379 4.68 17.85 -20.19
N ALA A 380 5.81 17.29 -20.61
CA ALA A 380 6.00 15.84 -20.69
C ALA A 380 5.89 15.15 -19.32
N LEU A 381 6.45 15.77 -18.27
CA LEU A 381 6.31 15.33 -16.88
C LEU A 381 4.85 15.35 -16.42
N LEU A 382 4.12 16.45 -16.66
CA LEU A 382 2.70 16.53 -16.33
C LEU A 382 1.87 15.47 -17.06
N PHE A 383 2.16 15.24 -18.34
CA PHE A 383 1.49 14.21 -19.11
C PHE A 383 1.80 12.80 -18.58
N GLN A 384 3.07 12.53 -18.20
CA GLN A 384 3.46 11.29 -17.55
C GLN A 384 2.70 11.10 -16.23
N LEU A 385 2.59 12.14 -15.39
CA LEU A 385 1.84 12.08 -14.14
C LEU A 385 0.36 11.75 -14.36
N LEU A 386 -0.29 12.36 -15.37
CA LEU A 386 -1.68 12.05 -15.71
C LEU A 386 -1.86 10.58 -16.13
N LEU A 387 -0.91 10.01 -16.85
CA LEU A 387 -0.92 8.60 -17.21
C LEU A 387 -0.76 7.69 -15.98
N ILE A 388 0.07 8.09 -15.00
CA ILE A 388 0.25 7.34 -13.75
C ILE A 388 -1.04 7.38 -12.91
N VAL A 389 -1.72 8.52 -12.82
CA VAL A 389 -3.03 8.63 -12.17
C VAL A 389 -4.05 7.67 -12.80
N ALA A 390 -4.04 7.56 -14.14
CA ALA A 390 -4.90 6.61 -14.85
C ALA A 390 -4.48 5.14 -14.59
N TRP A 391 -3.19 4.87 -14.47
CA TRP A 391 -2.66 3.56 -14.08
C TRP A 391 -3.14 3.16 -12.67
N ASP A 392 -3.14 4.08 -11.69
CA ASP A 392 -3.54 3.80 -10.30
C ASP A 392 -5.02 3.40 -10.15
N LEU A 393 -5.89 3.75 -11.11
CA LEU A 393 -7.27 3.23 -11.17
C LEU A 393 -7.33 1.70 -11.21
N SER A 394 -6.29 1.05 -11.74
CA SER A 394 -6.19 -0.41 -11.79
C SER A 394 -6.01 -1.03 -10.40
N LEU A 395 -5.34 -0.35 -9.46
CA LEU A 395 -5.13 -0.82 -8.08
C LEU A 395 -6.44 -0.90 -7.31
N ALA A 396 -7.25 0.14 -7.39
CA ALA A 396 -8.57 0.15 -6.75
C ALA A 396 -9.53 -0.84 -7.42
N SER A 397 -9.46 -0.98 -8.75
CA SER A 397 -10.30 -1.93 -9.50
C SER A 397 -9.98 -3.40 -9.15
N ILE A 398 -8.71 -3.78 -9.03
CA ILE A 398 -8.34 -5.18 -8.71
C ILE A 398 -8.75 -5.57 -7.28
N LEU A 399 -8.72 -4.62 -6.35
CA LEU A 399 -9.18 -4.85 -4.97
C LEU A 399 -10.68 -5.17 -4.91
N MET A 400 -11.49 -4.58 -5.80
CA MET A 400 -12.91 -4.93 -5.93
C MET A 400 -13.10 -6.39 -6.38
N PHE A 401 -12.31 -6.87 -7.34
CA PHE A 401 -12.35 -8.27 -7.77
C PHE A 401 -11.93 -9.22 -6.66
N ILE A 402 -10.86 -8.91 -5.91
CA ILE A 402 -10.42 -9.74 -4.78
C ILE A 402 -11.50 -9.82 -3.70
N THR A 403 -12.15 -8.69 -3.42
CA THR A 403 -13.22 -8.63 -2.42
C THR A 403 -14.45 -9.41 -2.86
N ALA A 404 -14.80 -9.37 -4.15
CA ALA A 404 -15.91 -10.12 -4.72
C ALA A 404 -15.62 -11.63 -4.86
N SER A 405 -14.36 -12.03 -5.00
CA SER A 405 -13.97 -13.45 -5.07
C SER A 405 -14.00 -14.19 -3.73
N ALA A 406 -14.25 -13.50 -2.62
CA ALA A 406 -14.30 -14.11 -1.29
C ALA A 406 -15.67 -14.78 -1.05
N PRO A 407 -15.74 -16.12 -0.88
CA PRO A 407 -17.02 -16.84 -0.77
C PRO A 407 -17.84 -16.46 0.47
N THR A 408 -17.16 -16.13 1.58
CA THR A 408 -17.79 -15.72 2.84
C THR A 408 -16.98 -14.62 3.53
N LYS A 409 -17.63 -13.82 4.37
CA LYS A 409 -16.98 -12.74 5.17
C LYS A 409 -15.80 -13.27 6.01
N ASN A 410 -15.90 -14.51 6.48
CA ASN A 410 -14.90 -15.17 7.32
C ASN A 410 -13.58 -15.48 6.59
N VAL A 411 -13.61 -15.55 5.24
CA VAL A 411 -12.45 -15.90 4.41
C VAL A 411 -11.73 -14.65 3.89
N LEU A 412 -12.40 -13.50 3.88
CA LEU A 412 -11.89 -12.25 3.31
C LEU A 412 -10.56 -11.80 3.96
N GLY A 413 -10.42 -11.98 5.28
CA GLY A 413 -9.18 -11.69 5.99
C GLY A 413 -8.00 -12.56 5.53
N ALA A 414 -8.24 -13.85 5.29
CA ALA A 414 -7.21 -14.77 4.80
C ALA A 414 -6.82 -14.49 3.35
N ILE A 415 -7.78 -14.15 2.48
CA ILE A 415 -7.53 -13.73 1.09
C ILE A 415 -6.71 -12.43 1.07
N ASN A 416 -7.10 -11.42 1.86
CA ASN A 416 -6.36 -10.16 1.96
C ASN A 416 -4.95 -10.35 2.53
N GLY A 417 -4.78 -11.24 3.51
CA GLY A 417 -3.46 -11.59 4.05
C GLY A 417 -2.57 -12.28 3.00
N MET A 418 -3.13 -13.22 2.23
CA MET A 418 -2.43 -13.89 1.13
C MET A 418 -2.04 -12.90 0.02
N GLY A 419 -2.97 -12.04 -0.41
CA GLY A 419 -2.71 -11.01 -1.41
C GLY A 419 -1.66 -10.00 -0.93
N GLN A 420 -1.70 -9.57 0.33
CA GLN A 420 -0.67 -8.68 0.87
C GLN A 420 0.71 -9.34 0.91
N MET A 421 0.78 -10.64 1.20
CA MET A 421 2.04 -11.39 1.19
C MET A 421 2.63 -11.46 -0.22
N THR A 422 1.83 -11.80 -1.24
CA THR A 422 2.31 -11.85 -2.63
C THR A 422 2.71 -10.47 -3.15
N VAL A 423 1.95 -9.42 -2.80
CA VAL A 423 2.30 -8.02 -3.07
C VAL A 423 3.63 -7.62 -2.43
N SER A 424 3.88 -8.01 -1.18
CA SER A 424 5.13 -7.68 -0.48
C SER A 424 6.33 -8.36 -1.13
N ILE A 425 6.18 -9.61 -1.59
CA ILE A 425 7.22 -10.33 -2.35
C ILE A 425 7.48 -9.65 -3.69
N ALA A 426 6.43 -9.24 -4.41
CA ALA A 426 6.59 -8.47 -5.64
C ALA A 426 7.33 -7.15 -5.41
N ARG A 427 7.00 -6.44 -4.32
CA ARG A 427 7.66 -5.18 -3.91
C ARG A 427 9.11 -5.36 -3.49
N ALA A 428 9.45 -6.51 -2.93
CA ALA A 428 10.83 -6.88 -2.61
C ALA A 428 11.71 -7.03 -3.85
N VAL A 429 11.18 -7.52 -4.98
CA VAL A 429 11.99 -7.78 -6.19
C VAL A 429 12.07 -6.56 -7.11
N GLY A 430 11.01 -5.76 -7.20
CA GLY A 430 10.87 -4.72 -8.21
C GLY A 430 11.97 -3.65 -8.26
N PRO A 431 12.31 -2.95 -7.15
CA PRO A 431 13.33 -1.91 -7.14
C PRO A 431 14.73 -2.44 -7.50
N MET A 432 15.15 -3.55 -6.92
CA MET A 432 16.42 -4.21 -7.27
C MET A 432 16.46 -4.63 -8.74
N PHE A 433 15.38 -5.22 -9.26
CA PHE A 433 15.27 -5.61 -10.67
C PHE A 433 15.39 -4.40 -11.60
N THR A 434 14.62 -3.35 -11.34
CA THR A 434 14.59 -2.13 -12.14
C THR A 434 15.91 -1.38 -12.09
N GLY A 435 16.48 -1.20 -10.90
CA GLY A 435 17.77 -0.55 -10.70
C GLY A 435 18.92 -1.29 -11.39
N SER A 436 18.93 -2.63 -11.32
CA SER A 436 19.93 -3.46 -12.00
C SER A 436 19.85 -3.34 -13.52
N ILE A 437 18.64 -3.42 -14.09
CA ILE A 437 18.46 -3.32 -15.54
C ILE A 437 18.70 -1.90 -16.03
N PHE A 438 18.35 -0.88 -15.24
CA PHE A 438 18.68 0.52 -15.53
C PHE A 438 20.21 0.69 -15.63
N ALA A 439 20.95 0.25 -14.60
CA ALA A 439 22.41 0.31 -14.57
C ALA A 439 23.02 -0.43 -15.77
N PHE A 440 22.60 -1.69 -15.98
CA PHE A 440 23.09 -2.53 -17.08
C PHE A 440 22.80 -1.91 -18.46
N SER A 441 21.61 -1.34 -18.64
CA SER A 441 21.21 -0.69 -19.89
C SER A 441 22.10 0.52 -20.20
N LYS A 442 22.44 1.32 -19.18
CA LYS A 442 23.29 2.51 -19.33
C LYS A 442 24.76 2.12 -19.58
N ASP A 443 25.31 1.19 -18.79
CA ASP A 443 26.70 0.74 -18.93
C ASP A 443 27.01 0.13 -20.30
N HIS A 444 26.10 -0.71 -20.82
CA HIS A 444 26.28 -1.39 -22.11
C HIS A 444 25.65 -0.63 -23.28
N ASN A 445 25.09 0.55 -23.03
CA ASN A 445 24.39 1.39 -24.00
C ASN A 445 23.33 0.64 -24.85
N ILE A 446 22.64 -0.33 -24.22
CA ILE A 446 21.64 -1.15 -24.91
C ILE A 446 20.42 -0.30 -25.21
N LEU A 447 20.01 -0.24 -26.48
CA LEU A 447 18.93 0.63 -26.98
C LEU A 447 19.15 2.10 -26.61
N GLY A 448 20.38 2.60 -26.66
CA GLY A 448 20.69 3.98 -26.28
C GLY A 448 20.59 4.24 -24.77
N GLY A 449 20.72 3.20 -23.94
CA GLY A 449 20.53 3.32 -22.49
C GLY A 449 19.06 3.34 -22.04
N HIS A 450 18.15 2.82 -22.87
CA HIS A 450 16.71 2.83 -22.65
C HIS A 450 16.09 1.42 -22.61
N ALA A 451 16.89 0.36 -22.59
CA ALA A 451 16.43 -1.03 -22.57
C ALA A 451 15.54 -1.37 -21.38
N VAL A 452 15.78 -0.74 -20.23
CA VAL A 452 14.96 -0.90 -19.02
C VAL A 452 13.48 -0.64 -19.26
N PHE A 453 13.14 0.38 -20.04
CA PHE A 453 11.75 0.74 -20.34
C PHE A 453 11.07 -0.32 -21.22
N VAL A 454 11.82 -0.92 -22.14
CA VAL A 454 11.32 -1.99 -23.02
C VAL A 454 11.16 -3.31 -22.25
N VAL A 455 12.13 -3.65 -21.39
CA VAL A 455 12.06 -4.88 -20.58
C VAL A 455 10.89 -4.85 -19.61
N LEU A 456 10.58 -3.69 -19.01
CA LEU A 456 9.42 -3.54 -18.12
C LEU A 456 8.07 -3.63 -18.85
N CYS A 457 8.02 -3.38 -20.17
CA CYS A 457 6.80 -3.59 -20.95
C CYS A 457 6.44 -5.08 -21.10
N ILE A 458 7.41 -6.00 -21.02
CA ILE A 458 7.16 -7.45 -21.16
C ILE A 458 6.19 -7.97 -20.09
N PRO A 459 6.43 -7.77 -18.77
CA PRO A 459 5.48 -8.18 -17.74
C PRO A 459 4.13 -7.43 -17.84
N ALA A 460 4.10 -6.20 -18.37
CA ALA A 460 2.85 -5.47 -18.59
C ALA A 460 1.96 -6.12 -19.67
N VAL A 461 2.56 -6.63 -20.76
CA VAL A 461 1.82 -7.40 -21.77
C VAL A 461 1.31 -8.72 -21.19
N GLY A 462 2.13 -9.41 -20.38
CA GLY A 462 1.70 -10.61 -19.64
C GLY A 462 0.51 -10.32 -18.71
N MET A 463 0.52 -9.15 -18.07
CA MET A 463 -0.58 -8.69 -17.22
C MET A 463 -1.86 -8.40 -18.01
N LEU A 464 -1.78 -7.77 -19.19
CA LEU A 464 -2.94 -7.56 -20.08
C LEU A 464 -3.58 -8.88 -20.51
N TRP A 465 -2.76 -9.90 -20.76
CA TRP A 465 -3.24 -11.25 -21.05
C TRP A 465 -3.92 -11.89 -19.83
N LEU A 466 -3.31 -11.78 -18.64
CA LEU A 466 -3.87 -12.32 -17.40
C LEU A 466 -5.20 -11.63 -17.01
N ALA A 467 -5.32 -10.32 -17.28
CA ALA A 467 -6.52 -9.54 -17.07
C ALA A 467 -7.72 -10.04 -17.90
N ALA A 468 -7.47 -10.77 -19.00
CA ALA A 468 -8.54 -11.30 -19.85
C ALA A 468 -9.39 -12.33 -19.12
N TYR A 469 -8.77 -13.06 -18.19
CA TYR A 469 -9.42 -14.09 -17.39
C TYR A 469 -10.19 -13.54 -16.19
N LEU A 470 -10.17 -12.22 -15.92
CA LEU A 470 -11.04 -11.64 -14.91
C LEU A 470 -12.52 -11.73 -15.34
N PRO A 471 -13.44 -11.95 -14.40
CA PRO A 471 -14.88 -11.98 -14.71
C PRO A 471 -15.33 -10.61 -15.23
N LYS A 472 -16.33 -10.60 -16.14
CA LYS A 472 -16.83 -9.35 -16.76
C LYS A 472 -17.61 -8.49 -15.77
N GLU A 473 -18.36 -9.14 -14.90
CA GLU A 473 -19.17 -8.54 -13.85
C GLU A 473 -18.65 -9.02 -12.49
N LEU A 474 -18.83 -8.22 -11.46
CA LEU A 474 -18.57 -8.66 -10.09
C LEU A 474 -19.70 -9.61 -9.72
N GLN A 475 -19.35 -10.78 -9.18
CA GLN A 475 -20.35 -11.71 -8.67
C GLN A 475 -21.09 -11.02 -7.53
N ASN A 476 -22.41 -10.82 -7.68
CA ASN A 476 -23.23 -10.18 -6.66
C ASN A 476 -23.23 -11.06 -5.41
N ARG A 477 -22.79 -10.47 -4.30
CA ARG A 477 -22.67 -11.15 -3.01
C ARG A 477 -24.03 -11.47 -2.38
N ASP A 478 -25.08 -10.76 -2.81
CA ASP A 478 -26.41 -10.76 -2.20
C ASP A 478 -27.40 -11.71 -2.92
N GLU A 479 -26.95 -12.46 -3.95
CA GLU A 479 -27.79 -13.44 -4.65
C GLU A 479 -27.69 -14.87 -4.06
N ASP A 480 -26.74 -15.10 -3.14
CA ASP A 480 -26.45 -16.41 -2.52
C ASP A 480 -26.67 -16.44 -0.98
N GLU A 481 -27.11 -15.35 -0.35
CA GLU A 481 -27.67 -15.33 1.02
C GLU A 481 -29.20 -15.46 0.95
#